data_AF-A0A1I7I007-F1
#
_entry.id   AF-A0A1I7I007-F1
#
_cell.length_a   1.000
_cell.length_b   1.000
_cell.length_c   1.000
_cell.angle_alpha   90.00
_cell.angle_beta   90.00
_cell.angle_gamma   90.00
#
_symmetry.space_group_name_H-M   'P 1'
#
loop_
_entity.id
_entity.type
_entity.pdbx_description
1 polymer ?
#
loop_
_entity_poly.entity_id
_entity_poly.type
_entity_poly.pdbx_seq_one_letter_code
_entity_poly.pdbx_strand_id
1 'polypeptide(L)'
;MLSSSMDMLEESLIKKIDIMSKIEEENERQKEILSDPDNVDETAFDNTVDKKGELIDKLISLDDGFQTLFDRVKEEVNANKDEFADQIRRMQDLIRDITARSASIEAAEHRNKRLAERYFDTARQKMNSSKQSSAVAFNYYRTMNNFKEIPPQFLDKKN
;
A
#
# COMPACT_ATOMS: atom_id res chain seq x y z
N MET A 1 10.57 -13.26 27.99
CA MET A 1 10.75 -11.90 27.44
C MET A 1 11.12 -12.00 25.96
N LEU A 2 12.28 -12.58 25.61
CA LEU A 2 12.73 -12.71 24.21
C LEU A 2 11.79 -13.54 23.30
N SER A 3 11.36 -14.73 23.73
CA SER A 3 10.43 -15.57 22.95
C SER A 3 9.10 -14.86 22.66
N SER A 4 8.51 -14.17 23.65
CA SER A 4 7.30 -13.38 23.44
C SER A 4 7.52 -12.23 22.44
N SER A 5 8.69 -11.59 22.46
CA SER A 5 9.03 -10.56 21.46
C SER A 5 9.16 -11.15 20.05
N MET A 6 9.74 -12.34 19.92
CA MET A 6 9.84 -13.04 18.64
C MET A 6 8.45 -13.41 18.09
N ASP A 7 7.56 -13.90 18.94
CA ASP A 7 6.18 -14.21 18.55
C ASP A 7 5.44 -12.95 18.06
N MET A 8 5.61 -11.82 18.75
CA MET A 8 5.04 -10.54 18.32
C MET A 8 5.61 -10.03 17.00
N LEU A 9 6.90 -10.24 16.72
CA LEU A 9 7.52 -9.89 15.45
C LEU A 9 6.94 -10.74 14.30
N GLU A 10 6.82 -12.05 14.50
CA GLU A 10 6.20 -12.96 13.53
C GLU A 10 4.74 -12.58 13.28
N GLU A 11 3.96 -12.33 14.34
CA GLU A 11 2.56 -11.90 14.25
C GLU A 11 2.41 -10.56 13.52
N SER A 12 3.33 -9.62 13.73
CA SER A 12 3.34 -8.34 13.01
C SER A 12 3.52 -8.55 11.49
N LEU A 13 4.41 -9.46 11.08
CA LEU A 13 4.59 -9.78 9.66
C LEU A 13 3.34 -10.43 9.05
N ILE A 14 2.68 -11.34 9.77
CA ILE A 14 1.42 -11.95 9.33
C ILE A 14 0.34 -10.87 9.15
N LYS A 15 0.19 -9.96 10.12
CA LYS A 15 -0.77 -8.85 10.03
C LYS A 15 -0.48 -7.92 8.86
N LYS A 16 0.79 -7.67 8.53
CA LYS A 16 1.16 -6.91 7.32
C LYS A 16 0.66 -7.61 6.06
N ILE A 17 0.86 -8.93 5.93
CA ILE A 17 0.37 -9.71 4.77
C ILE A 17 -1.16 -9.64 4.65
N ASP A 18 -1.89 -9.73 5.77
CA ASP A 18 -3.35 -9.60 5.77
C ASP A 18 -3.82 -8.23 5.28
N ILE A 19 -3.14 -7.16 5.70
CA ILE A 19 -3.44 -5.80 5.23
C ILE A 19 -3.11 -5.65 3.75
N MET A 20 -1.96 -6.17 3.30
CA MET A 20 -1.57 -6.14 1.89
C MET A 20 -2.57 -6.89 1.00
N SER A 21 -3.11 -8.01 1.47
CA SER A 21 -4.16 -8.75 0.75
C SER A 21 -5.42 -7.88 0.56
N LYS A 22 -5.80 -7.08 1.56
CA LYS A 22 -6.92 -6.13 1.44
C LYS A 22 -6.61 -4.98 0.48
N ILE A 23 -5.36 -4.53 0.40
CA ILE A 23 -4.93 -3.53 -0.58
C ILE A 23 -5.03 -4.11 -2.00
N GLU A 24 -4.64 -5.37 -2.21
CA GLU A 24 -4.82 -6.08 -3.48
C GLU A 24 -6.30 -6.18 -3.88
N GLU A 25 -7.19 -6.49 -2.93
CA GLU A 25 -8.65 -6.52 -3.16
C GLU A 25 -9.21 -5.15 -3.57
N GLU A 26 -8.86 -4.07 -2.86
CA GLU A 26 -9.30 -2.72 -3.23
C GLU A 26 -8.67 -2.26 -4.56
N ASN A 27 -7.50 -2.78 -4.94
CA ASN A 27 -6.91 -2.54 -6.25
C ASN A 27 -7.68 -3.20 -7.39
N GLU A 28 -8.08 -4.46 -7.25
CA GLU A 28 -8.93 -5.08 -8.25
C GLU A 28 -10.31 -4.42 -8.32
N ARG A 29 -10.88 -4.03 -7.16
CA ARG A 29 -12.14 -3.26 -7.13
C ARG A 29 -12.02 -1.92 -7.85
N GLN A 30 -10.94 -1.16 -7.60
CA GLN A 30 -10.69 0.11 -8.29
C GLN A 30 -10.54 -0.10 -9.81
N LYS A 31 -9.87 -1.17 -10.23
CA LYS A 31 -9.73 -1.52 -11.65
C LYS A 31 -11.08 -1.84 -12.30
N GLU A 32 -11.95 -2.59 -11.63
CA GLU A 32 -13.30 -2.88 -12.11
C GLU A 32 -14.12 -1.61 -12.29
N ILE A 33 -14.09 -0.70 -11.30
CA ILE A 33 -14.80 0.59 -11.35
C ILE A 33 -14.30 1.45 -12.52
N LEU A 34 -13.00 1.45 -12.79
CA LEU A 34 -12.39 2.26 -13.86
C LEU A 34 -12.33 1.56 -15.22
N SER A 35 -12.87 0.33 -15.33
CA SER A 35 -12.79 -0.46 -16.57
C SER A 35 -13.68 0.11 -17.69
N ASP A 36 -14.79 0.75 -17.33
CA ASP A 36 -15.64 1.52 -18.24
C ASP A 36 -15.54 3.02 -17.90
N PRO A 37 -14.69 3.79 -18.60
CA PRO A 37 -14.48 5.21 -18.33
C PRO A 37 -15.71 6.08 -18.64
N ASP A 38 -16.74 5.55 -19.30
CA ASP A 38 -17.96 6.30 -19.59
C ASP A 38 -19.00 6.21 -18.47
N ASN A 39 -18.90 5.21 -17.60
CA ASN A 39 -19.88 4.89 -16.55
C ASN A 39 -19.22 4.62 -15.18
N VAL A 40 -18.24 5.44 -14.82
CA VAL A 40 -17.56 5.32 -13.52
C VAL A 40 -18.48 5.78 -12.38
N ASP A 41 -18.63 4.93 -11.37
CA ASP A 41 -19.19 5.34 -10.08
C ASP A 41 -18.12 6.09 -9.28
N GLU A 42 -18.16 7.42 -9.34
CA GLU A 42 -17.21 8.31 -8.65
C GLU A 42 -17.19 8.09 -7.14
N THR A 43 -18.35 7.81 -6.53
CA THR A 43 -18.43 7.57 -5.08
C THR A 43 -17.78 6.25 -4.73
N ALA A 44 -18.01 5.20 -5.52
CA ALA A 44 -17.32 3.92 -5.32
C ALA A 44 -15.80 4.06 -5.53
N PHE A 45 -15.37 4.83 -6.53
CA PHE A 45 -13.96 5.11 -6.78
C PHE A 45 -13.30 5.82 -5.58
N ASP A 46 -13.88 6.92 -5.09
CA ASP A 46 -13.37 7.66 -3.93
C ASP A 46 -13.25 6.75 -2.70
N ASN A 47 -14.27 5.92 -2.45
CA ASN A 47 -14.22 4.93 -1.36
C ASN A 47 -13.05 3.94 -1.49
N THR A 48 -12.66 3.53 -2.70
CA THR A 48 -11.48 2.66 -2.87
C THR A 48 -10.19 3.39 -2.51
N VAL A 49 -10.08 4.67 -2.84
CA VAL A 49 -8.90 5.50 -2.53
C VAL A 49 -8.79 5.71 -1.02
N ASP A 50 -9.88 6.09 -0.36
CA ASP A 50 -9.92 6.32 1.09
C ASP A 50 -9.55 5.05 1.88
N LYS A 51 -10.17 3.91 1.54
CA LYS A 51 -9.87 2.64 2.19
C LYS A 51 -8.42 2.21 2.00
N LYS A 52 -7.85 2.39 0.81
CA LYS A 52 -6.42 2.12 0.58
C LYS A 52 -5.53 3.02 1.44
N GLY A 53 -5.88 4.30 1.60
CA GLY A 53 -5.22 5.21 2.52
C GLY A 53 -5.20 4.67 3.96
N GLU A 54 -6.35 4.29 4.50
CA GLU A 54 -6.44 3.72 5.85
C GLU A 54 -5.63 2.42 6.03
N LEU A 55 -5.58 1.58 5.00
CA LEU A 55 -4.81 0.33 5.03
C LEU A 55 -3.31 0.61 5.00
N ILE A 56 -2.87 1.59 4.22
CA ILE A 56 -1.47 2.03 4.17
C ILE A 56 -1.04 2.62 5.51
N ASP A 57 -1.86 3.45 6.15
CA ASP A 57 -1.57 4.01 7.48
C ASP A 57 -1.39 2.91 8.53
N LYS A 58 -2.25 1.88 8.49
CA LYS A 58 -2.12 0.69 9.36
C LYS A 58 -0.83 -0.08 9.07
N LEU A 59 -0.44 -0.21 7.80
CA LEU A 59 0.79 -0.88 7.40
C LEU A 59 2.03 -0.14 7.93
N ILE A 60 2.06 1.18 7.81
CA ILE A 60 3.12 2.04 8.34
C ILE A 60 3.22 1.88 9.86
N SER A 61 2.10 1.94 10.57
CA SER A 61 2.08 1.77 12.03
C SER A 61 2.61 0.39 12.49
N LEU A 62 2.28 -0.68 11.76
CA LEU A 62 2.84 -2.01 12.03
C LEU A 62 4.33 -2.09 11.71
N ASP A 63 4.80 -1.37 10.69
CA ASP A 63 6.21 -1.31 10.34
C ASP A 63 7.05 -0.61 11.41
N ASP A 64 6.59 0.54 11.89
CA ASP A 64 7.22 1.28 12.98
C ASP A 64 7.28 0.46 14.27
N GLY A 65 6.17 -0.22 14.60
CA GLY A 65 6.09 -1.10 15.76
C GLY A 65 7.02 -2.32 15.63
N PHE A 66 7.08 -2.93 14.44
CA PHE A 66 8.00 -4.02 14.14
C PHE A 66 9.46 -3.59 14.30
N GLN A 67 9.84 -2.47 13.69
CA GLN A 67 11.21 -1.97 13.70
C GLN A 67 11.67 -1.66 15.13
N THR A 68 10.80 -0.98 15.90
CA THR A 68 11.06 -0.65 17.31
C THR A 68 11.30 -1.91 18.16
N LEU A 69 10.47 -2.95 17.97
CA LEU A 69 10.60 -4.20 18.71
C LEU A 69 11.86 -4.97 18.26
N PHE A 70 12.09 -5.05 16.96
CA PHE A 70 13.24 -5.75 16.38
C PHE A 70 14.56 -5.14 16.86
N ASP A 71 14.68 -3.81 16.83
CA ASP A 71 15.88 -3.10 17.29
C ASP A 71 16.22 -3.37 18.75
N ARG A 72 15.21 -3.62 19.59
CA ARG A 72 15.40 -3.96 21.01
C ARG A 72 15.94 -5.38 21.19
N VAL A 73 15.52 -6.33 20.35
CA VAL A 73 15.81 -7.77 20.57
C VAL A 73 16.87 -8.34 19.64
N LYS A 74 17.26 -7.64 18.57
CA LYS A 74 18.19 -8.16 17.55
C LYS A 74 19.52 -8.67 18.08
N GLU A 75 20.10 -8.03 19.10
CA GLU A 75 21.37 -8.47 19.70
C GLU A 75 21.20 -9.78 20.48
N GLU A 76 20.13 -9.88 21.27
CA GLU A 76 19.79 -11.11 22.01
C GLU A 76 19.41 -12.26 21.08
N VAL A 77 18.66 -11.99 20.01
CA VAL A 77 18.35 -12.98 18.97
C VAL A 77 19.62 -13.44 18.27
N ASN A 78 20.56 -12.53 17.98
CA ASN A 78 21.84 -12.86 17.36
C ASN A 78 22.72 -13.73 18.25
N ALA A 79 22.66 -13.56 19.58
CA ALA A 79 23.39 -14.38 20.54
C ALA A 79 22.77 -15.79 20.70
N ASN A 80 21.46 -15.95 20.43
CA ASN A 80 20.71 -17.19 20.63
C ASN A 80 20.12 -17.73 19.31
N LYS A 81 20.82 -17.57 18.19
CA LYS A 81 20.30 -17.92 16.85
C LYS A 81 19.80 -19.35 16.72
N ASP A 82 20.50 -20.29 17.36
CA ASP A 82 20.17 -21.72 17.25
C ASP A 82 18.82 -22.03 17.91
N GLU A 83 18.46 -21.32 18.99
CA GLU A 83 17.18 -21.46 19.69
C GLU A 83 16.01 -20.98 18.83
N PHE A 84 16.21 -19.90 18.07
CA PHE A 84 15.17 -19.27 17.25
C PHE A 84 15.27 -19.61 15.75
N ALA A 85 16.10 -20.58 15.36
CA ALA A 85 16.45 -20.83 13.97
C ALA A 85 15.21 -21.06 13.08
N ASP A 86 14.24 -21.84 13.55
CA ASP A 86 13.02 -22.12 12.78
C ASP A 86 12.09 -20.89 12.70
N GLN A 87 12.01 -20.10 13.76
CA GLN A 87 11.21 -18.87 13.77
C GLN A 87 11.82 -17.80 12.86
N ILE A 88 13.15 -17.65 12.88
CA ILE A 88 13.89 -16.77 11.96
C ILE A 88 13.61 -17.18 10.50
N ARG A 89 13.62 -18.48 10.19
CA ARG A 89 13.30 -18.96 8.84
C ARG A 89 11.88 -18.57 8.42
N ARG A 90 10.87 -18.81 9.28
CA ARG A 90 9.49 -18.42 9.00
C ARG A 90 9.36 -16.91 8.78
N MET A 91 9.97 -16.09 9.63
CA MET A 91 9.98 -14.63 9.46
C MET A 91 10.65 -14.22 8.14
N GLN A 92 11.73 -14.87 7.73
CA GLN A 92 12.37 -14.60 6.43
C GLN A 92 11.44 -14.93 5.26
N ASP A 93 10.68 -16.03 5.34
CA ASP A 93 9.69 -16.39 4.33
C ASP A 93 8.54 -15.38 4.27
N LEU A 94 8.04 -14.92 5.42
CA LEU A 94 7.02 -13.87 5.49
C LEU A 94 7.53 -12.55 4.88
N ILE A 95 8.78 -12.17 5.14
CA ILE A 95 9.40 -10.97 4.55
C ILE A 95 9.53 -11.09 3.03
N ARG A 96 9.85 -12.30 2.52
CA ARG A 96 9.88 -12.55 1.07
C ARG A 96 8.49 -12.40 0.44
N ASP A 97 7.45 -12.92 1.10
CA ASP A 97 6.07 -12.77 0.64
C ASP A 97 5.65 -11.29 0.63
N ILE A 98 5.89 -10.56 1.72
CA ILE A 98 5.67 -9.11 1.80
C ILE A 98 6.38 -8.39 0.64
N THR A 99 7.64 -8.71 0.37
CA THR A 99 8.38 -8.07 -0.73
C THR A 99 7.74 -8.35 -2.10
N ALA A 100 7.32 -9.60 -2.35
CA ALA A 100 6.67 -9.98 -3.60
C ALA A 100 5.31 -9.28 -3.77
N ARG A 101 4.51 -9.22 -2.70
CA ARG A 101 3.22 -8.53 -2.67
C ARG A 101 3.37 -7.03 -2.88
N SER A 102 4.38 -6.39 -2.28
CA SER A 102 4.66 -4.96 -2.51
C SER A 102 4.88 -4.66 -3.98
N ALA A 103 5.67 -5.47 -4.67
CA ALA A 103 5.90 -5.32 -6.12
C ALA A 103 4.62 -5.56 -6.94
N SER A 104 3.81 -6.54 -6.54
CA SER A 104 2.51 -6.81 -7.17
C SER A 104 1.53 -5.64 -7.02
N ILE A 105 1.39 -5.11 -5.80
CA ILE A 105 0.57 -3.95 -5.47
C ILE A 105 1.04 -2.73 -6.26
N GLU A 106 2.33 -2.43 -6.27
CA GLU A 106 2.88 -1.29 -7.02
C GLU A 106 2.56 -1.40 -8.52
N ALA A 107 2.71 -2.59 -9.11
CA ALA A 107 2.36 -2.82 -10.50
C ALA A 107 0.84 -2.66 -10.75
N ALA A 108 -0.01 -3.07 -9.81
CA ALA A 108 -1.46 -2.88 -9.88
C ALA A 108 -1.85 -1.40 -9.79
N GLU A 109 -1.28 -0.66 -8.85
CA GLU A 109 -1.49 0.79 -8.70
C GLU A 109 -1.07 1.56 -9.96
N HIS A 110 0.05 1.19 -10.57
CA HIS A 110 0.47 1.79 -11.84
C HIS A 110 -0.55 1.56 -12.97
N ARG A 111 -1.18 0.39 -13.02
CA ARG A 111 -2.25 0.11 -13.99
C ARG A 111 -3.51 0.91 -13.67
N ASN A 112 -3.93 0.93 -12.42
CA ASN A 112 -5.12 1.67 -11.97
C ASN A 112 -4.98 3.17 -12.17
N LYS A 113 -3.80 3.73 -11.90
CA LYS A 113 -3.48 5.12 -12.20
C LYS A 113 -3.71 5.46 -13.66
N ARG A 114 -3.25 4.61 -14.60
CA ARG A 114 -3.49 4.83 -16.04
C ARG A 114 -4.97 4.77 -16.41
N LEU A 115 -5.75 3.91 -15.76
CA LEU A 115 -7.20 3.87 -15.96
C LEU A 115 -7.86 5.14 -15.44
N ALA A 116 -7.47 5.61 -14.26
CA ALA A 116 -7.96 6.84 -13.66
C ALA A 116 -7.62 8.06 -14.54
N GLU A 117 -6.39 8.15 -15.04
CA GLU A 117 -5.96 9.20 -15.98
C GLU A 117 -6.87 9.23 -17.23
N ARG A 118 -7.13 8.07 -17.85
CA ARG A 118 -8.05 7.99 -18.99
C ARG A 118 -9.47 8.41 -18.63
N TYR A 119 -9.97 8.00 -17.48
CA TYR A 119 -11.28 8.42 -16.98
C TYR A 119 -11.36 9.95 -16.88
N PHE A 120 -10.40 10.59 -16.22
CA PHE A 120 -10.38 12.04 -16.05
C PHE A 120 -10.22 12.79 -17.37
N ASP A 121 -9.45 12.26 -18.33
CA ASP A 121 -9.34 12.82 -19.67
C ASP A 121 -10.69 12.77 -20.42
N THR A 122 -11.39 11.63 -20.39
CA THR A 122 -12.72 11.47 -20.98
C THR A 122 -13.75 12.40 -20.31
N ALA A 123 -13.76 12.44 -18.98
CA ALA A 123 -14.64 13.34 -18.22
C ALA A 123 -14.40 14.81 -18.58
N ARG A 124 -13.12 15.22 -18.71
CA ARG A 124 -12.75 16.58 -19.12
C ARG A 124 -13.18 16.90 -20.55
N GLN A 125 -13.05 15.96 -21.48
CA GLN A 125 -13.54 16.16 -22.86
C GLN A 125 -15.06 16.31 -22.91
N LYS A 126 -15.81 15.52 -22.14
CA LYS A 126 -17.26 15.66 -21.97
C LYS A 126 -17.66 17.02 -21.37
N MET A 127 -16.87 17.54 -20.43
CA MET A 127 -17.04 18.88 -19.85
C MET A 127 -16.64 20.03 -20.79
N ASN A 128 -15.71 19.83 -21.73
CA ASN A 128 -15.41 20.82 -22.76
C ASN A 128 -16.47 20.82 -23.88
N SER A 129 -17.19 19.69 -24.03
CA SER A 129 -18.28 19.51 -24.99
C SER A 129 -19.64 19.98 -24.46
N SER A 130 -19.81 20.01 -23.13
CA SER A 130 -21.03 20.48 -22.46
C SER A 130 -20.68 21.55 -21.41
N LYS A 131 -21.33 22.73 -21.45
CA LYS A 131 -21.10 23.83 -20.49
C LYS A 131 -21.58 23.52 -19.06
N GLN A 132 -21.37 22.32 -18.53
CA GLN A 132 -21.76 21.93 -17.18
C GLN A 132 -20.56 21.35 -16.41
N SER A 133 -20.15 22.08 -15.39
CA SER A 133 -19.01 21.81 -14.52
C SER A 133 -19.32 20.73 -13.48
N SER A 134 -18.53 19.64 -13.43
CA SER A 134 -18.50 18.75 -12.25
C SER A 134 -17.40 19.20 -11.28
N ALA A 135 -17.78 19.47 -10.03
CA ALA A 135 -16.90 19.93 -8.95
C ALA A 135 -15.87 18.86 -8.52
N VAL A 136 -16.13 17.59 -8.81
CA VAL A 136 -15.31 16.43 -8.39
C VAL A 136 -13.98 16.38 -9.15
N ALA A 137 -14.01 16.56 -10.47
CA ALA A 137 -12.81 16.59 -11.31
C ALA A 137 -11.83 17.73 -10.94
N PHE A 138 -12.35 18.84 -10.41
CA PHE A 138 -11.54 19.98 -9.99
C PHE A 138 -10.82 19.73 -8.65
N ASN A 139 -11.50 19.10 -7.69
CA ASN A 139 -10.91 18.81 -6.37
C ASN A 139 -9.80 17.75 -6.44
N TYR A 140 -9.96 16.72 -7.27
CA TYR A 140 -8.94 15.68 -7.44
C TYR A 140 -7.61 16.23 -8.02
N TYR A 141 -7.69 17.10 -9.04
CA TYR A 141 -6.49 17.72 -9.63
C TYR A 141 -5.73 18.61 -8.63
N ARG A 142 -6.45 19.30 -7.75
CA ARG A 142 -5.86 20.12 -6.69
C ARG A 142 -5.09 19.29 -5.67
N THR A 143 -5.63 18.13 -5.29
CA THR A 143 -5.00 17.23 -4.31
C THR A 143 -3.79 16.51 -4.89
N MET A 144 -3.82 16.06 -6.16
CA MET A 144 -2.68 15.39 -6.80
C MET A 144 -1.47 16.31 -7.02
N ASN A 145 -1.66 17.61 -7.27
CA ASN A 145 -0.54 18.53 -7.47
C ASN A 145 0.27 18.77 -6.19
N ASN A 146 -0.32 18.52 -5.01
CA ASN A 146 0.36 18.58 -3.71
C ASN A 146 1.11 17.28 -3.36
N PHE A 147 0.90 16.18 -4.09
CA PHE A 147 1.54 14.89 -3.81
C PHE A 147 2.96 14.76 -4.42
N LYS A 148 3.48 15.85 -5.02
CA LYS A 148 4.82 15.91 -5.65
C LYS A 148 5.99 16.00 -4.66
N GLU A 149 5.74 16.08 -3.35
CA GLU A 149 6.77 16.28 -2.32
C GLU A 149 6.85 15.14 -1.30
N ILE A 150 6.76 13.88 -1.73
CA ILE A 150 7.20 12.75 -0.91
C ILE A 150 8.48 12.20 -1.55
N PRO A 151 9.68 12.52 -1.01
CA PRO A 151 10.93 11.99 -1.52
C PRO A 151 10.95 10.46 -1.37
N PRO A 152 11.51 9.73 -2.35
CA PRO A 152 11.79 8.30 -2.18
C PRO A 152 12.87 8.15 -1.10
N GLN A 153 12.46 7.92 0.15
CA GLN A 153 13.37 7.57 1.24
C GLN A 153 13.56 6.06 1.38
N PHE A 154 13.58 5.33 0.27
CA PHE A 154 14.06 3.97 0.25
C PHE A 154 14.72 3.72 -1.09
N LEU A 155 15.99 4.12 -1.21
CA LEU A 155 17.05 3.55 -2.05
C LEU A 155 18.25 4.50 -2.07
N ASP A 156 19.15 4.36 -1.10
CA ASP A 156 20.59 4.22 -1.37
C ASP A 156 21.34 3.90 -0.07
N LYS A 157 21.73 2.63 0.08
CA LYS A 157 23.07 2.28 0.55
C LYS A 157 23.50 1.00 -0.16
N LYS A 158 23.97 1.14 -1.40
CA LYS A 158 24.93 0.18 -1.95
C LYS A 158 26.34 0.72 -1.74
N ASN A 159 27.09 -0.05 -0.94
CA ASN A 159 28.53 0.00 -0.66
C ASN A 159 29.02 1.09 0.31
#